data_AF-A0A5E7UR59-F1
#
_entry.id   AF-A0A5E7UR59-F1
#
_cell.length_a   1.000
_cell.length_b   1.000
_cell.length_c   1.000
_cell.angle_alpha   90.00
_cell.angle_beta   90.00
_cell.angle_gamma   90.00
#
_symmetry.space_group_name_H-M   'P 1'
#
loop_
_entity.id
_entity.type
_entity.pdbx_description
1 polymer ?
#
loop_
_entity_poly.entity_id
_entity_poly.type
_entity_poly.pdbx_seq_one_letter_code
_entity_poly.pdbx_strand_id
1 'polypeptide(L)' 'MADVIDTANDQADYFLQIALSRHPRPIAGMVSAEFCADCDEAIPVLRQKSVDGCQTCLDCQELRERGR' A
#
# COMPACT_ATOMS: atom_id res chain seq x y z
N MET A 1 10.16 5.02 -38.27
CA MET A 1 8.89 5.75 -38.20
C MET A 1 8.10 5.08 -37.11
N ALA A 2 7.68 5.82 -36.09
CA ALA A 2 6.83 5.25 -35.05
C ALA A 2 5.46 4.98 -35.66
N ASP A 3 4.94 3.76 -35.48
CA ASP A 3 3.59 3.42 -35.89
C ASP A 3 2.56 3.67 -34.76
N VAL A 4 1.31 3.30 -35.02
CA VAL A 4 0.21 3.49 -34.06
C VAL A 4 0.43 2.62 -32.81
N ILE A 5 1.14 1.50 -32.92
CA ILE A 5 1.45 0.62 -31.80
C ILE A 5 2.58 1.20 -30.94
N ASP A 6 3.62 1.75 -31.57
CA ASP A 6 4.71 2.43 -30.87
C ASP A 6 4.17 3.58 -29.99
N THR A 7 3.32 4.41 -30.58
CA THR A 7 2.68 5.54 -29.85
C THR A 7 1.73 5.08 -28.75
N ALA A 8 1.00 3.97 -28.94
CA ALA A 8 0.14 3.40 -27.91
C ALA A 8 0.94 2.85 -26.72
N ASN A 9 2.09 2.21 -26.99
CA ASN A 9 2.98 1.68 -25.95
C ASN A 9 3.58 2.82 -25.13
N ASP A 10 4.10 3.87 -25.78
CA ASP A 10 4.65 5.05 -25.09
C ASP A 10 3.61 5.68 -24.15
N GLN A 11 2.35 5.74 -24.60
CA GLN A 11 1.26 6.27 -23.80
C GLN A 11 0.91 5.36 -22.62
N ALA A 12 0.90 4.04 -22.81
CA ALA A 12 0.66 3.07 -21.74
C ALA A 12 1.77 3.14 -20.67
N ASP A 13 3.04 3.22 -21.09
CA ASP A 13 4.19 3.35 -20.20
C ASP A 13 4.13 4.66 -19.41
N TYR A 14 3.76 5.77 -20.07
CA TYR A 14 3.57 7.05 -19.40
C TYR A 14 2.50 6.97 -18.30
N PHE A 15 1.34 6.38 -18.59
CA PHE A 15 0.28 6.21 -17.60
C PHE A 15 0.69 5.27 -16.46
N LEU A 16 1.40 4.18 -16.77
CA LEU A 16 1.95 3.26 -15.77
C LEU A 16 2.91 3.98 -14.82
N GLN A 17 3.83 4.78 -15.36
CA GLN A 17 4.77 5.56 -14.56
C GLN A 17 4.05 6.54 -13.63
N ILE A 18 3.01 7.22 -14.10
CA ILE A 18 2.19 8.12 -13.25
C ILE A 18 1.52 7.33 -12.13
N ALA A 19 0.92 6.18 -12.44
CA ALA A 19 0.24 5.34 -11.44
C ALA A 19 1.21 4.87 -10.36
N LEU A 20 2.39 4.39 -10.74
CA LEU A 20 3.45 3.97 -9.81
C LEU A 20 3.98 5.15 -8.97
N SER A 21 4.07 6.34 -9.55
CA SER A 21 4.52 7.55 -8.84
C SER A 21 3.52 8.01 -7.77
N ARG A 22 2.22 7.78 -8.00
CA ARG A 22 1.14 8.13 -7.05
C ARG A 22 0.96 7.08 -5.96
N HIS A 23 1.42 5.85 -6.17
CA HIS A 23 1.31 4.82 -5.16
C HIS A 23 2.07 5.26 -3.90
N PRO A 24 1.40 5.36 -2.73
CA PRO A 24 2.08 5.69 -1.50
C PRO A 24 3.17 4.65 -1.25
N ARG A 25 4.41 5.10 -1.11
CA ARG A 25 5.51 4.23 -0.70
C ARG A 25 5.40 4.00 0.81
N PRO A 26 5.62 2.76 1.28
CA PRO A 26 5.76 2.53 2.71
C PRO A 26 6.93 3.39 3.21
N ILE A 27 6.66 4.23 4.22
CA ILE A 27 7.70 5.04 4.86
C ILE A 27 8.49 4.09 5.77
N ALA A 28 9.69 3.72 5.34
CA ALA A 28 10.58 2.86 6.12
C ALA A 28 10.89 3.52 7.47
N GLY A 29 10.77 2.75 8.56
CA GLY A 29 11.07 3.23 9.92
C GLY A 29 9.91 3.90 10.66
N MET A 30 8.68 3.86 10.15
CA MET A 30 7.53 4.20 10.98
C MET A 30 7.35 3.16 12.10
N VAL A 31 7.22 3.64 13.33
CA VAL A 31 6.96 2.79 14.49
C VAL A 31 5.55 2.23 14.39
N SER A 32 5.43 0.91 14.42
CA SER A 32 4.15 0.21 14.47
C SER A 32 3.42 0.50 15.78
N ALA A 33 2.10 0.65 15.73
CA ALA A 33 1.28 0.84 16.92
C ALA A 33 1.25 -0.45 17.75
N GLU A 34 1.16 -0.30 19.07
CA GLU A 34 1.00 -1.43 19.99
C GLU A 34 -0.46 -1.92 20.05
N PHE A 35 -1.41 -1.01 19.82
CA PHE A 35 -2.85 -1.27 19.85
C PHE A 35 -3.52 -0.85 18.54
N CYS A 36 -4.54 -1.59 18.14
CA CYS A 36 -5.32 -1.35 16.94
C CYS A 36 -6.19 -0.11 17.09
N ALA A 37 -6.15 0.81 16.11
CA ALA A 37 -6.97 2.02 16.13
C ALA A 37 -8.50 1.80 16.00
N ASP A 38 -8.94 0.61 15.58
CA ASP A 38 -10.37 0.30 15.35
C ASP A 38 -11.01 -0.52 16.47
N CYS A 39 -10.27 -1.47 17.03
CA CYS A 39 -10.79 -2.42 18.03
C CYS A 39 -10.06 -2.36 19.37
N ASP A 40 -9.03 -1.51 19.50
CA ASP A 40 -8.18 -1.37 20.69
C ASP A 40 -7.46 -2.66 21.15
N GLU A 41 -7.49 -3.72 20.33
CA GLU A 41 -6.76 -4.96 20.60
C GLU A 41 -5.27 -4.81 20.36
N ALA A 42 -4.45 -5.54 21.13
CA ALA A 42 -3.01 -5.53 20.97
C ALA A 42 -2.60 -6.08 19.59
N ILE A 43 -1.83 -5.31 18.83
CA ILE A 43 -1.34 -5.73 17.51
C ILE A 43 -0.26 -6.80 17.71
N PRO A 44 -0.37 -7.99 17.10
CA PRO A 44 0.63 -9.04 17.27
C PRO A 44 2.04 -8.58 16.88
N VAL A 45 3.04 -8.90 17.70
CA VAL A 45 4.45 -8.51 17.47
C VAL A 45 4.96 -8.98 16.10
N LEU A 46 4.50 -10.14 15.63
CA LEU A 46 4.83 -10.63 14.28
C LEU A 46 4.44 -9.61 13.21
N ARG A 47 3.24 -9.05 13.30
CA ARG A 47 2.72 -8.04 12.36
C ARG A 47 3.47 -6.73 12.47
N GLN A 48 3.78 -6.28 13.69
CA GLN A 48 4.58 -5.07 13.93
C GLN A 48 5.97 -5.14 13.29
N LYS A 49 6.58 -6.33 13.24
CA LYS A 49 7.89 -6.58 12.61
C LYS A 49 7.82 -6.81 11.11
N SER A 50 6.72 -7.37 10.61
CA SER A 50 6.55 -7.65 9.18
C SER A 50 6.10 -6.43 8.39
N VAL A 51 5.37 -5.51 9.03
CA VAL A 51 4.82 -4.31 8.39
C VAL A 51 5.20 -3.08 9.21
N ASP A 52 6.13 -2.28 8.68
CA ASP A 52 6.51 -1.00 9.28
C ASP A 52 5.31 -0.04 9.30
N GLY A 53 5.06 0.58 10.44
CA GLY A 53 4.00 1.58 10.61
C GLY A 53 2.58 1.02 10.66
N CYS A 54 2.41 -0.25 11.03
CA CYS A 54 1.09 -0.85 11.15
C CYS A 54 0.25 -0.16 12.24
N GLN A 55 -0.95 0.35 11.91
CA GLN A 55 -1.85 1.05 12.84
C GLN A 55 -3.11 0.25 13.23
N THR A 56 -3.33 -0.90 12.61
CA THR A 56 -4.54 -1.72 12.74
C THR A 56 -4.19 -3.20 12.87
N CYS A 57 -5.01 -3.98 13.55
CA CYS A 57 -4.86 -5.44 13.59
C CYS A 57 -5.17 -6.06 12.21
N LEU A 58 -4.88 -7.36 12.07
CA LEU A 58 -5.04 -8.06 10.80
C LEU A 58 -6.48 -8.12 10.33
N ASP A 59 -7.39 -8.41 11.24
CA ASP A 59 -8.81 -8.51 10.92
C ASP A 59 -9.40 -7.15 10.51
N CYS A 60 -9.10 -6.08 11.28
CA CYS A 60 -9.56 -4.73 10.93
C CYS A 60 -8.97 -4.23 9.61
N GLN A 61 -7.71 -4.55 9.32
CA GLN A 61 -7.10 -4.21 8.04
C GLN A 61 -7.74 -4.96 6.88
N GLU A 62 -7.98 -6.27 7.02
CA GLU A 62 -8.63 -7.07 5.99
C GLU A 62 -10.04 -6.55 5.70
N LEU A 63 -10.79 -6.16 6.75
CA LEU A 63 -12.11 -5.54 6.61
C LEU A 63 -12.05 -4.22 5.83
N ARG A 64 -11.06 -3.36 6.13
CA ARG A 64 -10.84 -2.08 5.44
C ARG A 64 -10.46 -2.26 3.97
N GLU A 65 -9.69 -3.30 3.65
CA GLU A 65 -9.25 -3.59 2.28
C GLU A 65 -10.36 -4.24 1.47
N ARG A 66 -11.14 -5.15 2.06
CA ARG A 66 -12.28 -5.80 1.39
C ARG A 66 -13.44 -4.83 1.11
N GLY A 67 -13.57 -3.77 1.90
CA GLY A 67 -14.54 -2.70 1.68
C GLY A 67 -14.11 -1.62 0.69
N ARG A 68 -12.91 -1.72 0.11
CA ARG A 68 -12.34 -0.73 -0.81
C ARG A 68 -12.43 -1.16 -2.27
#